data_AF-A0A847C3E6-F1
#
_entry.id   AF-A0A847C3E6-F1
#
_cell.length_a   1.000
_cell.length_b   1.000
_cell.length_c   1.000
_cell.angle_alpha   90.00
_cell.angle_beta   90.00
_cell.angle_gamma   90.00
#
_symmetry.space_group_name_H-M   'P 1'
#
loop_
_entity.id
_entity.type
_entity.pdbx_description
1 polymer ?
#
loop_
_entity_poly.entity_id
_entity_poly.type
_entity_poly.pdbx_seq_one_letter_code
_entity_poly.pdbx_strand_id
1 'polypeptide(L)'
;MKVNAKPNEISYQLGRRVAALRQNAGMCQEDLATILGLGQPSSISNREQGITEFTPRELSQVSQYFGVTLDYLILGKGESDNTSESTRIARQIFNLAQQCSLDRLVMLLHLAQTAADASRMETSRSLDLERKAAENP
;
A
#
# COMPACT_ATOMS: atom_id res chain seq x y z
N MET A 1 -3.63 -35.45 19.18
CA MET A 1 -4.36 -34.18 19.45
C MET A 1 -3.79 -33.12 18.54
N LYS A 2 -4.57 -32.59 17.59
CA LYS A 2 -4.17 -31.40 16.82
C LYS A 2 -4.53 -30.18 17.68
N VAL A 3 -3.53 -29.54 18.27
CA VAL A 3 -3.72 -28.31 19.05
C VAL A 3 -4.11 -27.23 18.04
N ASN A 4 -5.41 -26.99 17.88
CA ASN A 4 -5.93 -25.94 17.02
C ASN A 4 -5.89 -24.64 17.82
N ALA A 5 -4.69 -24.08 17.98
CA ALA A 5 -4.51 -22.75 18.57
C ALA A 5 -5.03 -21.74 17.54
N LYS A 6 -6.02 -20.92 17.91
CA LYS A 6 -6.46 -19.78 17.10
C LYS A 6 -5.22 -18.94 16.77
N PRO A 7 -4.95 -18.64 15.48
CA PRO A 7 -3.80 -17.83 15.11
C PRO A 7 -3.85 -16.50 15.87
N ASN A 8 -2.70 -16.07 16.39
CA ASN A 8 -2.55 -14.73 16.94
C ASN A 8 -2.90 -13.72 15.84
N GLU A 9 -3.93 -12.88 16.05
CA GLU A 9 -4.42 -11.93 15.05
C GLU A 9 -3.30 -11.02 14.53
N ILE A 10 -2.37 -10.63 15.41
CA ILE A 10 -1.20 -9.81 15.04
C ILE A 10 -0.30 -10.58 14.07
N SER A 11 0.01 -11.83 14.39
CA SER A 11 0.87 -12.70 13.57
C SER A 11 0.22 -13.04 12.24
N TYR A 12 -1.11 -13.22 12.20
CA TYR A 12 -1.87 -13.40 10.96
C TYR A 12 -1.76 -12.17 10.06
N GLN A 13 -2.07 -10.97 10.57
CA GLN A 13 -2.03 -9.74 9.78
C GLN A 13 -0.63 -9.42 9.26
N LEU A 14 0.40 -9.61 10.10
CA LEU A 14 1.80 -9.50 9.68
C LEU A 14 2.10 -10.50 8.56
N GLY A 15 1.73 -11.77 8.73
CA GLY A 15 1.91 -12.81 7.72
C GLY A 15 1.27 -12.46 6.38
N ARG A 16 0.07 -11.87 6.41
CA ARG A 16 -0.62 -11.39 5.20
C ARG A 16 0.13 -10.25 4.50
N ARG A 17 0.74 -9.33 5.26
CA ARG A 17 1.56 -8.26 4.68
C ARG A 17 2.82 -8.80 4.01
N VAL A 18 3.50 -9.75 4.65
CA VAL A 18 4.67 -10.41 4.05
C VAL A 18 4.29 -11.18 2.77
N ALA A 19 3.16 -11.88 2.79
CA ALA A 19 2.64 -12.57 1.61
C ALA A 19 2.37 -11.61 0.45
N ALA A 20 1.77 -10.44 0.74
CA ALA A 20 1.50 -9.42 -0.27
C ALA A 20 2.79 -8.85 -0.88
N LEU A 21 3.80 -8.53 -0.06
CA LEU A 21 5.11 -8.07 -0.54
C LEU A 21 5.75 -9.09 -1.48
N ARG A 22 5.76 -10.37 -1.07
CA ARG A 22 6.31 -11.46 -1.87
C ARG A 22 5.59 -11.61 -3.20
N GLN A 23 4.25 -11.59 -3.20
CA GLN A 23 3.45 -11.72 -4.42
C GLN A 23 3.63 -10.53 -5.36
N ASN A 24 3.71 -9.31 -4.83
CA ASN A 24 3.96 -8.10 -5.62
C ASN A 24 5.35 -8.10 -6.27
N ALA A 25 6.31 -8.77 -5.65
CA ALA A 25 7.65 -9.02 -6.21
C ALA A 25 7.69 -10.22 -7.19
N GLY A 26 6.55 -10.88 -7.47
CA GLY A 26 6.47 -12.03 -8.38
C GLY A 26 7.10 -13.32 -7.84
N MET A 27 7.28 -13.42 -6.52
CA MET A 27 8.02 -14.51 -5.90
C MET A 27 7.12 -15.65 -5.40
N CYS A 28 7.60 -16.88 -5.46
CA CYS A 28 6.98 -18.03 -4.81
C CYS A 28 7.45 -18.19 -3.34
N GLN A 29 6.82 -19.09 -2.58
CA GLN A 29 7.14 -19.28 -1.15
C GLN A 29 8.56 -19.84 -0.96
N GLU A 30 9.03 -20.65 -1.91
CA GLU A 30 10.38 -21.19 -1.99
C GLU A 30 11.43 -20.07 -2.09
N ASP A 31 11.17 -19.02 -2.86
CA ASP A 31 12.09 -17.89 -3.05
C ASP A 31 12.28 -17.13 -1.74
N LEU A 32 11.17 -16.80 -1.06
CA LEU A 32 11.24 -16.12 0.23
C LEU A 32 11.87 -17.00 1.31
N ALA A 33 11.61 -18.32 1.30
CA ALA A 33 12.26 -19.25 2.21
C ALA A 33 13.78 -19.20 2.04
N THR A 34 14.27 -19.16 0.80
CA THR A 34 15.70 -19.06 0.48
C THR A 34 16.31 -17.77 1.02
N ILE A 35 15.64 -16.63 0.83
CA ILE A 35 16.09 -15.32 1.34
C ILE A 35 16.18 -15.29 2.86
N LEU A 36 15.22 -15.91 3.54
CA LEU A 36 15.18 -16.00 5.00
C LEU A 36 16.08 -17.11 5.57
N GLY A 37 16.76 -17.89 4.71
CA GLY A 37 17.58 -19.02 5.13
C GLY A 37 16.76 -20.18 5.74
N LEU A 38 15.49 -20.29 5.36
CA LEU A 38 14.58 -21.34 5.79
C LEU A 38 14.65 -22.50 4.79
N GLY A 39 14.92 -23.71 5.28
CA GLY A 39 15.16 -24.87 4.42
C GLY A 39 13.91 -25.49 3.78
N GLN A 40 12.69 -25.01 4.08
CA GLN A 40 11.43 -25.59 3.59
C GLN A 40 10.38 -24.51 3.27
N PRO A 41 9.73 -24.54 2.09
CA PRO A 41 8.70 -23.55 1.69
C PRO A 41 7.46 -23.54 2.60
N SER A 42 7.09 -24.70 3.15
CA SER A 42 6.02 -24.84 4.13
C SER A 42 6.22 -23.96 5.38
N SER A 43 7.47 -23.60 5.71
CA SER A 43 7.81 -22.68 6.79
C SER A 43 7.31 -21.25 6.53
N ILE A 44 7.29 -20.82 5.27
CA ILE A 44 6.74 -19.53 4.85
C ILE A 44 5.23 -19.59 4.88
N SER A 45 4.62 -20.66 4.37
CA SER A 45 3.16 -20.82 4.39
C SER A 45 2.58 -20.72 5.80
N ASN A 46 3.19 -21.39 6.79
CA ASN A 46 2.76 -21.32 8.18
C ASN A 46 2.90 -19.91 8.78
N ARG A 47 3.95 -19.18 8.39
CA ARG A 47 4.19 -17.79 8.82
C ARG A 47 3.20 -16.81 8.20
N GLU A 48 2.94 -16.94 6.90
CA GLU A 48 1.95 -16.14 6.18
C GLU A 48 0.52 -16.36 6.70
N GLN A 49 0.26 -17.54 7.27
CA GLN A 49 -1.01 -17.88 7.92
C GLN A 49 -1.05 -17.56 9.43
N GLY A 50 0.02 -17.00 10.01
CA GLY A 50 0.09 -16.68 11.43
C GLY A 50 0.10 -17.90 12.37
N ILE A 51 0.34 -19.11 11.83
CA ILE A 51 0.49 -20.35 12.60
C ILE A 51 1.85 -20.36 13.32
N THR A 52 2.88 -19.82 12.67
CA THR A 52 4.23 -19.65 13.22
C THR A 52 4.59 -18.18 13.15
N GLU A 53 5.15 -17.63 14.23
CA GLU A 53 5.56 -16.23 14.24
C GLU A 53 6.88 -16.02 13.48
N PHE A 54 7.04 -14.83 12.90
CA PHE A 54 8.33 -14.42 12.37
C PHE A 54 9.26 -14.05 13.52
N THR A 55 10.52 -14.47 13.43
CA THR A 55 11.53 -14.02 14.39
C THR A 55 11.95 -12.56 14.09
N PRO A 56 12.49 -11.82 15.07
CA PRO A 56 13.02 -10.47 14.82
C PRO A 56 14.06 -10.42 13.69
N ARG A 57 14.89 -11.47 13.57
CA ARG A 57 15.88 -11.59 12.49
C ARG A 57 15.19 -11.71 11.14
N GLU A 58 14.20 -12.59 11.02
CA GLU A 58 13.43 -12.77 9.78
C GLU A 58 12.72 -11.46 9.39
N LEU A 59 12.09 -10.76 10.34
CA LEU A 59 11.45 -9.47 10.09
C LEU A 59 12.42 -8.41 9.59
N SER A 60 13.63 -8.36 10.17
CA SER A 60 14.67 -7.45 9.71
C SER A 60 15.13 -7.77 8.28
N GLN A 61 15.23 -9.05 7.93
CA GLN A 61 15.58 -9.47 6.56
C GLN A 61 14.46 -9.13 5.56
N VAL A 62 13.20 -9.39 5.91
CA VAL A 62 12.03 -9.00 5.10
C VAL A 62 12.02 -7.48 4.88
N SER A 63 12.19 -6.71 5.96
CA SER A 63 12.24 -5.24 5.92
C SER A 63 13.34 -4.73 4.95
N GLN A 64 14.56 -5.26 5.07
CA GLN A 64 15.67 -4.88 4.19
C GLN A 64 15.46 -5.31 2.74
N TYR A 65 14.97 -6.53 2.52
CA TYR A 65 14.79 -7.07 1.18
C TYR A 65 13.71 -6.33 0.39
N PHE A 66 12.57 -6.04 1.02
CA PHE A 66 11.45 -5.35 0.38
C PHE A 66 11.47 -3.83 0.53
N GLY A 67 12.46 -3.27 1.24
CA GLY A 67 12.57 -1.82 1.45
C GLY A 67 11.44 -1.22 2.28
N VAL A 68 10.88 -1.98 3.24
CA VAL A 68 9.77 -1.54 4.10
C VAL A 68 10.20 -1.39 5.55
N THR A 69 9.46 -0.63 6.35
CA THR A 69 9.74 -0.48 7.79
C THR A 69 9.24 -1.66 8.61
N LEU A 70 9.80 -1.86 9.82
CA LEU A 70 9.24 -2.83 10.77
C LEU A 70 7.86 -2.42 11.27
N ASP A 71 7.60 -1.11 11.39
CA ASP A 71 6.28 -0.57 11.75
C ASP A 71 5.20 -0.96 10.73
N TYR A 72 5.54 -0.99 9.44
CA TYR A 72 4.66 -1.54 8.42
C TYR A 72 4.33 -3.00 8.66
N LEU A 73 5.36 -3.84 8.84
CA LEU A 73 5.19 -5.28 8.97
C LEU A 73 4.37 -5.63 10.21
N ILE A 74 4.68 -4.99 11.35
CA ILE A 74 4.09 -5.31 12.66
C ILE A 74 2.76 -4.59 12.85
N LEU A 75 2.70 -3.28 12.62
CA LEU A 75 1.53 -2.45 12.93
C LEU A 75 0.67 -2.14 11.71
N GLY A 76 1.18 -2.36 10.49
CA GLY A 76 0.49 -1.97 9.26
C GLY A 76 0.59 -0.47 8.97
N LYS A 77 1.57 0.24 9.55
CA LYS A 77 1.72 1.69 9.39
C LYS A 77 2.82 2.02 8.35
N GLY A 78 2.40 2.57 7.18
CA GLY A 78 3.22 3.08 6.06
C GLY A 78 3.75 1.98 5.12
N GLU A 79 3.80 2.02 3.79
CA GLU A 79 3.55 3.01 2.72
C GLU A 79 2.67 2.29 1.67
N SER A 80 1.55 2.81 1.17
CA SER A 80 1.37 4.09 0.50
C SER A 80 0.36 4.99 1.21
N ASP A 81 0.88 6.06 1.81
CA ASP A 81 0.07 7.09 2.47
C ASP A 81 -0.63 8.02 1.46
N ASN A 82 -0.65 7.73 0.15
CA ASN A 82 -1.56 8.45 -0.75
C ASN A 82 -3.00 8.06 -0.50
N THR A 83 -3.29 6.78 -0.23
CA THR A 83 -4.65 6.36 0.11
C THR A 83 -5.04 6.87 1.49
N SER A 84 -4.13 6.87 2.46
CA SER A 84 -4.40 7.32 3.81
C SER A 84 -4.48 8.85 3.93
N GLU A 85 -3.60 9.62 3.28
CA GLU A 85 -3.75 11.09 3.17
C GLU A 85 -4.96 11.50 2.34
N SER A 86 -5.21 10.87 1.18
CA SER A 86 -6.43 11.16 0.39
C SER A 86 -7.70 10.81 1.18
N THR A 87 -7.67 9.73 1.97
CA THR A 87 -8.79 9.36 2.86
C THR A 87 -8.98 10.37 3.98
N ARG A 88 -7.88 10.89 4.56
CA ARG A 88 -7.92 11.93 5.59
C ARG A 88 -8.46 13.24 5.03
N ILE A 89 -7.96 13.67 3.87
CA ILE A 89 -8.40 14.88 3.17
C ILE A 89 -9.88 14.73 2.77
N ALA A 90 -10.28 13.62 2.15
CA ALA A 90 -11.67 13.38 1.77
C ALA A 90 -12.61 13.41 2.97
N ARG A 91 -12.22 12.80 4.10
CA ARG A 91 -12.99 12.84 5.35
C ARG A 91 -13.11 14.27 5.90
N GLN A 92 -12.02 15.05 5.85
CA GLN A 92 -12.03 16.44 6.29
C GLN A 92 -12.92 17.31 5.41
N ILE A 93 -12.84 17.16 4.08
CA ILE A 93 -13.72 17.84 3.12
C ILE A 93 -15.19 17.52 3.40
N PHE A 94 -15.51 16.24 3.61
CA PHE A 94 -16.87 15.80 3.89
C PHE A 94 -17.43 16.44 5.18
N ASN A 95 -16.64 16.45 6.26
CA ASN A 95 -17.05 17.03 7.53
C ASN A 95 -17.27 18.55 7.43
N LEU A 96 -16.43 19.25 6.67
CA LEU A 96 -16.58 20.70 6.44
C LEU A 96 -17.77 21.01 5.52
N ALA A 97 -18.01 20.18 4.50
CA ALA A 97 -19.13 20.32 3.58
C ALA A 97 -20.48 20.21 4.30
N GLN A 98 -20.59 19.33 5.30
CA GLN A 98 -21.79 19.20 6.15
C GLN A 98 -22.16 20.48 6.92
N GLN A 99 -21.19 21.38 7.12
CA GLN A 99 -21.37 22.64 7.86
C GLN A 99 -21.57 23.85 6.94
N CYS A 100 -21.68 23.64 5.63
CA CYS A 100 -21.82 24.71 4.64
C CYS A 100 -23.26 24.84 4.13
N SER A 101 -23.63 26.06 3.71
CA SER A 101 -24.88 26.31 2.98
C SER A 101 -24.81 25.74 1.56
N LEU A 102 -25.98 25.52 0.95
CA LEU A 102 -26.09 25.01 -0.42
C LEU A 102 -25.34 25.91 -1.43
N ASP A 103 -25.52 27.22 -1.38
CA ASP A 103 -24.86 28.16 -2.29
C ASP A 103 -23.33 28.05 -2.22
N ARG A 104 -22.80 27.86 -1.00
CA ARG A 104 -21.36 27.71 -0.78
C ARG A 104 -20.85 26.36 -1.30
N LEU A 105 -21.62 25.29 -1.15
CA LEU A 105 -21.30 23.98 -1.73
C LEU A 105 -21.28 24.02 -3.26
N VAL A 106 -22.24 24.71 -3.88
CA VAL A 106 -22.29 24.89 -5.34
C VAL A 106 -21.06 25.65 -5.84
N MET A 107 -20.67 26.72 -5.15
CA MET A 107 -19.45 27.47 -5.48
C MET A 107 -18.19 26.60 -5.38
N LEU A 108 -18.04 25.84 -4.30
CA LEU A 108 -16.89 24.95 -4.09
C LEU A 108 -16.83 23.83 -5.14
N LEU A 109 -17.98 23.27 -5.53
CA LEU A 109 -18.05 22.26 -6.59
C LEU A 109 -17.56 22.82 -7.93
N HIS A 110 -18.00 24.03 -8.28
CA HIS A 110 -17.59 24.66 -9.53
C HIS A 110 -16.08 24.94 -9.56
N LEU A 111 -15.52 25.42 -8.44
CA LEU A 111 -14.07 25.64 -8.31
C LEU A 111 -13.26 24.34 -8.40
N ALA A 112 -13.77 23.25 -7.81
CA ALA A 112 -13.11 21.94 -7.92
C ALA A 112 -13.14 21.40 -9.37
N GLN A 113 -14.24 21.62 -10.09
CA GLN A 113 -14.37 21.23 -11.50
C GLN A 113 -13.39 22.00 -12.39
N THR A 114 -13.31 23.32 -12.23
CA THR A 114 -12.40 24.15 -13.03
C THR A 114 -10.93 23.82 -12.76
N ALA A 115 -10.55 23.57 -11.50
CA ALA A 115 -9.20 23.13 -11.16
C ALA A 115 -8.85 21.76 -11.77
N ALA A 116 -9.81 20.83 -11.78
CA ALA A 116 -9.63 19.52 -12.40
C ALA A 116 -9.49 19.60 -13.93
N ASP A 117 -10.25 20.49 -14.58
CA ASP A 117 -10.15 20.73 -16.02
C ASP A 117 -8.81 21.38 -16.40
N ALA A 118 -8.35 22.37 -15.64
CA ALA A 118 -7.04 22.99 -15.85
C ALA A 118 -5.89 21.96 -15.77
N SER A 119 -5.93 21.09 -14.75
CA SER A 119 -4.93 20.01 -14.58
C SER A 119 -4.94 19.02 -15.76
N ARG A 120 -6.12 18.67 -16.30
CA ARG A 120 -6.23 17.82 -17.49
C ARG A 120 -5.65 18.48 -18.74
N MET A 121 -5.87 19.77 -18.91
CA MET A 121 -5.35 20.54 -20.06
C MET A 121 -3.83 20.65 -20.02
N GLU A 122 -3.23 20.87 -18.85
CA GLU A 122 -1.78 20.90 -18.67
C GLU A 122 -1.13 19.56 -19.05
N THR A 123 -1.70 18.45 -18.58
CA THR A 123 -1.20 17.09 -18.88
C THR A 123 -1.36 16.75 -20.36
N SER A 124 -2.45 17.15 -21.02
CA SER A 124 -2.62 16.95 -22.47
C SER A 124 -1.58 17.75 -23.26
N ARG A 125 -1.33 18.99 -22.85
CA ARG A 125 -0.39 19.89 -23.52
C ARG A 125 1.06 19.43 -23.38
N SER A 126 1.46 18.87 -22.22
CA SER A 126 2.79 18.31 -22.04
C SER A 126 3.03 17.08 -22.92
N LEU A 127 2.04 16.18 -23.02
CA LEU A 127 2.11 15.00 -23.88
C LEU A 127 2.20 15.36 -25.37
N ASP A 128 1.50 16.40 -25.82
CA ASP A 128 1.56 16.87 -27.21
C ASP A 128 2.91 17.50 -27.56
N LEU A 129 3.57 18.16 -26.59
CA LEU A 129 4.91 18.75 -26.76
C LEU A 129 5.98 17.65 -26.83
N GLU A 130 5.89 16.61 -25.98
CA GLU A 130 6.80 15.46 -26.01
C GLU A 130 6.72 14.70 -27.34
N ARG A 131 5.50 14.48 -27.88
CA ARG A 131 5.32 13.83 -29.19
C ARG A 131 5.93 14.64 -30.32
N LYS A 132 5.72 15.96 -30.35
CA LYS A 132 6.31 16.83 -31.37
C LYS A 132 7.83 16.90 -31.29
N ALA A 133 8.41 16.81 -30.09
CA ALA A 133 9.87 16.75 -29.91
C ALA A 133 10.48 15.41 -30.38
N ALA A 134 9.73 14.32 -30.26
CA ALA A 134 10.16 12.99 -30.73
C ALA A 134 10.06 12.80 -32.26
N GLU A 135 9.21 13.59 -32.94
CA GLU A 135 8.98 13.50 -34.39
C GLU A 135 9.95 14.34 -35.24
N ASN A 136 10.79 15.20 -34.64
CA ASN A 136 11.73 16.05 -35.36
C ASN A 136 13.18 15.83 -34.86
N PRO A 137 13.88 14.80 -35.40
CA PRO A 137 15.26 14.47 -35.02
C PRO A 137 16.30 15.49 -35.50
#